data_AF-A0A6B3GWH9-F1
#
_entry.id   AF-A0A6B3GWH9-F1
#
_cell.length_a   1.000
_cell.length_b   1.000
_cell.length_c   1.000
_cell.angle_alpha   90.00
_cell.angle_beta   90.00
_cell.angle_gamma   90.00
#
_symmetry.space_group_name_H-M   'P 1'
#
loop_
_entity.id
_entity.type
_entity.pdbx_description
1 polymer ?
#
loop_
_entity_poly.entity_id
_entity_poly.type
_entity_poly.pdbx_seq_one_letter_code
_entity_poly.pdbx_strand_id
1 'polypeptide(L)'
;LLPEYQGALLHYLDTKATATEEGTMQNALAMLLPRGLQILPYGEAENADAFAVTRETADEYGLKSLADLAKHNGKLVIGAAPEVKKRTVGSVGLKEVYG
;
A
#
# COMPACT_ATOMS: atom_id res chain seq x y z
N LEU A 1 -13.68 -5.60 -21.25
CA LEU A 1 -13.04 -4.85 -20.15
C LEU A 1 -12.23 -5.86 -19.35
N LEU A 2 -10.96 -5.59 -19.06
CA LEU A 2 -10.12 -6.44 -18.21
C LEU A 2 -9.82 -5.63 -16.93
N PRO A 3 -10.30 -6.05 -15.75
CA PRO A 3 -9.94 -5.38 -14.51
C PRO A 3 -8.48 -5.68 -14.16
N GLU A 4 -7.75 -4.64 -13.74
CA GLU A 4 -6.42 -4.80 -13.17
C GLU A 4 -6.17 -3.77 -12.06
N TYR A 5 -5.24 -4.07 -11.17
CA TYR A 5 -4.71 -3.19 -10.13
C TYR A 5 -3.54 -2.38 -10.68
N GLN A 6 -3.60 -1.06 -10.50
CA GLN A 6 -2.61 -0.15 -11.08
C GLN A 6 -1.19 -0.49 -10.65
N GLY A 7 -0.96 -0.72 -9.36
CA GLY A 7 0.39 -1.04 -8.84
C GLY A 7 0.95 -2.35 -9.38
N ALA A 8 0.12 -3.41 -9.46
CA ALA A 8 0.54 -4.71 -9.98
C ALA A 8 0.89 -4.63 -11.48
N LEU A 9 0.02 -4.01 -12.27
CA LEU A 9 0.23 -3.82 -13.70
C LEU A 9 1.44 -2.93 -13.97
N LEU A 10 1.62 -1.86 -13.19
CA LEU A 10 2.75 -0.96 -13.34
C LEU A 10 4.08 -1.68 -13.08
N HIS A 11 4.17 -2.45 -11.99
CA HIS A 11 5.36 -3.25 -11.71
C HIS A 11 5.62 -4.37 -12.73
N TYR A 12 4.56 -4.91 -13.33
CA TYR A 12 4.70 -5.88 -14.43
C TYR A 12 5.33 -5.25 -15.68
N LEU A 13 4.95 -4.02 -16.02
CA LEU A 13 5.46 -3.29 -17.18
C LEU A 13 6.83 -2.63 -16.92
N ASP A 14 7.06 -2.18 -15.69
CA ASP A 14 8.31 -1.58 -15.23
C ASP A 14 8.64 -2.01 -13.80
N THR A 15 9.57 -2.97 -13.68
CA THR A 15 9.99 -3.52 -12.38
C THR A 15 10.71 -2.52 -11.49
N LYS A 16 11.10 -1.35 -12.02
CA LYS A 16 11.74 -0.25 -11.27
C LYS A 16 10.79 0.89 -10.96
N ALA A 17 9.52 0.80 -11.33
CA ALA A 17 8.55 1.82 -11.03
C ALA A 17 8.46 2.08 -9.52
N THR A 18 8.40 3.36 -9.14
CA THR A 18 8.32 3.81 -7.74
C THR A 18 7.05 4.60 -7.45
N ALA A 19 6.19 4.79 -8.46
CA ALA A 19 4.93 5.52 -8.28
C ALA A 19 3.98 4.68 -7.41
N THR A 20 3.52 5.28 -6.31
CA THR A 20 2.59 4.67 -5.35
C THR A 20 1.28 5.43 -5.22
N GLU A 21 1.22 6.67 -5.69
CA GLU A 21 0.00 7.50 -5.68
C GLU A 21 -0.89 7.20 -6.89
N GLU A 22 -2.20 7.04 -6.68
CA GLU A 22 -3.18 6.62 -7.70
C GLU A 22 -3.07 7.42 -9.02
N GLY A 23 -3.07 8.75 -8.93
CA GLY A 23 -2.96 9.62 -10.11
C GLY A 23 -1.61 9.50 -10.81
N THR A 24 -0.54 9.32 -10.05
CA THR A 24 0.81 9.13 -10.61
C THR A 24 0.93 7.77 -11.30
N MET A 25 0.37 6.71 -10.71
CA MET A 25 0.31 5.38 -11.32
C MET A 25 -0.53 5.38 -12.60
N GLN A 26 -1.69 6.04 -12.59
CA GLN A 26 -2.54 6.20 -13.78
C GLN A 26 -1.75 6.85 -14.94
N ASN A 27 -1.04 7.94 -14.65
CA ASN A 27 -0.25 8.66 -15.65
C ASN A 27 0.91 7.80 -16.18
N ALA A 28 1.59 7.07 -15.29
CA ALA A 28 2.67 6.15 -15.68
C ALA A 28 2.16 5.04 -16.61
N LEU A 29 1.05 4.40 -16.24
CA LEU A 29 0.42 3.34 -17.05
C LEU A 29 -0.05 3.84 -18.41
N ALA A 30 -0.61 5.05 -18.49
CA ALA A 30 -1.02 5.66 -19.75
C ALA A 30 0.15 5.81 -20.76
N MET A 31 1.39 5.94 -20.27
CA MET A 31 2.59 6.01 -21.11
C MET A 31 3.18 4.65 -21.45
N LEU A 32 3.04 3.66 -20.56
CA LEU A 32 3.69 2.35 -20.68
C LEU A 32 2.85 1.30 -21.43
N LEU A 33 1.54 1.49 -21.51
CA LEU A 33 0.66 0.51 -22.17
C LEU A 33 1.02 0.35 -23.66
N PRO A 34 1.04 -0.89 -24.16
CA PRO A 34 1.31 -1.15 -25.57
C PRO A 34 0.17 -0.61 -26.44
N ARG A 35 0.50 -0.33 -27.71
CA ARG A 35 -0.49 0.10 -28.70
C ARG A 35 -1.66 -0.87 -28.78
N GLY A 36 -2.88 -0.32 -28.80
CA GLY A 36 -4.12 -1.10 -28.82
C GLY A 36 -4.73 -1.35 -27.44
N LEU A 37 -4.02 -1.00 -26.36
CA LEU A 37 -4.57 -0.94 -25.00
C LEU A 37 -4.72 0.52 -24.55
N GLN A 38 -5.73 0.76 -23.73
CA GLN A 38 -5.96 2.04 -23.06
C GLN A 38 -6.27 1.78 -21.59
N ILE A 39 -5.79 2.66 -20.73
CA ILE A 39 -6.20 2.66 -19.34
C ILE A 39 -7.49 3.46 -19.18
N LEU A 40 -8.42 2.92 -18.40
CA LEU A 40 -9.69 3.57 -18.07
C LEU A 40 -9.60 4.21 -16.68
N PRO A 41 -10.58 5.04 -16.27
CA PRO A 41 -10.60 5.58 -14.90
C PRO A 41 -10.52 4.46 -13.86
N TYR A 42 -9.69 4.67 -12.84
CA TYR A 42 -9.55 3.75 -11.71
C TYR A 42 -10.73 3.90 -10.73
N GLY A 43 -10.98 2.87 -9.94
CA GLY A 43 -12.00 2.93 -8.88
C GLY A 43 -11.47 3.59 -7.61
N GLU A 44 -12.34 4.21 -6.82
CA GLU A 44 -11.96 4.86 -5.55
C GLU A 44 -11.54 3.86 -4.45
N ALA A 45 -11.84 2.58 -4.62
CA ALA A 45 -11.48 1.55 -3.66
C ALA A 45 -10.11 0.95 -3.98
N GLU A 46 -9.24 0.91 -2.98
CA GLU A 46 -7.93 0.28 -3.06
C GLU A 46 -7.97 -1.14 -2.47
N ASN A 47 -7.28 -2.07 -3.13
CA ASN A 47 -6.99 -3.40 -2.58
C ASN A 47 -5.48 -3.52 -2.37
N ALA A 48 -5.04 -3.06 -1.20
CA ALA A 48 -3.65 -3.10 -0.77
C ALA A 48 -3.54 -3.75 0.62
N ASP A 49 -2.32 -4.18 0.97
CA ASP A 49 -2.03 -4.69 2.32
C ASP A 49 -2.31 -3.56 3.34
N ALA A 50 -3.16 -3.85 4.33
CA ALA A 50 -3.53 -2.90 5.38
C ALA A 50 -3.36 -3.51 6.77
N PHE A 51 -3.05 -2.66 7.75
CA PHE A 51 -3.04 -3.03 9.16
C PHE A 51 -4.26 -2.43 9.85
N ALA A 52 -4.99 -3.26 10.58
CA ALA A 52 -6.19 -2.86 11.29
C ALA A 52 -6.06 -3.11 12.79
N VAL A 53 -6.73 -2.27 13.55
CA VAL A 53 -6.95 -2.39 14.99
C VAL A 53 -8.46 -2.32 15.28
N THR A 54 -8.87 -2.66 16.49
CA THR A 54 -10.27 -2.41 16.88
C THR A 54 -10.52 -0.91 17.02
N ARG A 55 -11.79 -0.50 16.97
CA ARG A 55 -12.15 0.91 17.13
C ARG A 55 -11.73 1.44 18.50
N GLU A 56 -11.90 0.62 19.54
CA GLU A 56 -11.53 0.96 20.91
C GLU A 56 -10.02 1.22 21.02
N THR A 57 -9.18 0.38 20.39
CA THR A 57 -7.73 0.62 20.32
C THR A 57 -7.40 1.88 19.53
N ALA A 58 -8.07 2.13 18.40
CA ALA A 58 -7.84 3.36 17.64
C ALA A 58 -8.18 4.61 18.47
N ASP A 59 -9.27 4.59 19.23
CA ASP A 59 -9.69 5.70 20.08
C ASP A 59 -8.75 5.88 21.29
N GLU A 60 -8.34 4.79 21.95
CA GLU A 60 -7.44 4.81 23.11
C GLU A 60 -6.06 5.40 22.76
N TYR A 61 -5.54 5.05 21.58
CA TYR A 61 -4.21 5.47 21.13
C TYR A 61 -4.27 6.61 20.10
N GLY A 62 -5.44 7.16 19.79
CA GLY A 62 -5.61 8.26 18.84
C GLY A 62 -5.10 7.96 17.42
N LEU A 63 -5.30 6.73 16.94
CA LEU A 63 -4.73 6.22 15.68
C LEU A 63 -5.64 6.54 14.49
N LYS A 64 -5.10 7.23 13.49
CA LYS A 64 -5.77 7.47 12.19
C LYS A 64 -4.94 7.03 11.00
N SER A 65 -3.63 6.90 11.20
CA SER A 65 -2.66 6.50 10.19
C SER A 65 -1.57 5.62 10.80
N LEU A 66 -0.79 4.94 9.95
CA LEU A 66 0.38 4.19 10.40
C LEU A 66 1.42 5.09 11.11
N ALA A 67 1.51 6.38 10.73
CA ALA A 67 2.41 7.32 11.36
C ALA A 67 2.07 7.61 12.84
N ASP A 68 0.81 7.45 13.23
CA ASP A 68 0.41 7.63 14.63
C ASP A 68 0.95 6.53 15.55
N LEU A 69 1.28 5.36 15.00
CA LEU A 69 1.85 4.24 15.75
C LEU A 69 3.22 4.58 16.37
N ALA A 70 4.00 5.45 15.73
CA ALA A 70 5.33 5.84 16.19
C ALA A 70 5.32 6.44 17.61
N LYS A 71 4.24 7.15 17.98
CA LYS A 71 4.04 7.74 19.31
C LYS A 71 3.79 6.69 20.41
N HIS A 72 3.50 5.45 20.01
CA HIS A 72 3.11 4.34 20.87
C HIS A 72 4.03 3.12 20.66
N ASN A 73 5.24 3.34 20.14
CA ASN A 73 6.23 2.29 19.91
C ASN A 73 6.44 1.41 21.15
N GLY A 74 6.38 0.09 20.94
CA GLY A 74 6.52 -0.92 21.98
C GLY A 74 5.25 -1.21 22.80
N LYS A 75 4.13 -0.53 22.57
CA LYS A 75 2.86 -0.79 23.26
C LYS A 75 1.94 -1.77 22.53
N LEU A 76 2.10 -1.89 21.21
CA LEU A 76 1.27 -2.73 20.35
C LEU A 76 2.09 -3.86 19.73
N VAL A 77 1.43 -4.97 19.42
CA VAL A 77 2.05 -6.15 18.80
C VAL A 77 1.34 -6.45 17.48
N ILE A 78 2.11 -6.66 16.41
CA ILE A 78 1.58 -7.07 15.12
C ILE A 78 1.22 -8.56 15.17
N GLY A 79 -0.09 -8.86 15.10
CA GLY A 79 -0.61 -10.21 14.90
C GLY A 79 -0.78 -10.50 13.42
N ALA A 80 0.21 -11.14 12.80
CA ALA A 80 0.17 -11.49 11.37
C ALA A 80 0.93 -12.78 11.08
N ALA A 81 0.85 -13.26 9.84
CA ALA A 81 1.55 -14.44 9.38
C ALA A 81 3.09 -14.27 9.49
N PRO A 82 3.87 -15.36 9.67
CA PRO A 82 5.30 -15.29 9.97
C PRO A 82 6.15 -14.52 8.96
N GLU A 83 5.77 -14.51 7.69
CA GLU A 83 6.43 -13.80 6.60
C GLU A 83 6.39 -12.28 6.75
N VAL A 84 5.37 -11.73 7.43
CA VAL A 84 5.24 -10.28 7.65
C VAL A 84 6.44 -9.73 8.42
N LYS A 85 7.08 -10.56 9.26
CA LYS A 85 8.30 -10.18 10.00
C LYS A 85 9.50 -9.88 9.09
N LYS A 86 9.47 -10.35 7.84
CA LYS A 86 10.60 -10.32 6.91
C LYS A 86 10.32 -9.52 5.63
N ARG A 87 9.04 -9.29 5.29
CA ARG A 87 8.65 -8.56 4.07
C ARG A 87 8.87 -7.06 4.23
N THR A 88 9.32 -6.43 3.15
CA THR A 88 9.36 -4.96 3.01
C THR A 88 7.95 -4.38 3.13
N VAL A 89 6.96 -4.98 2.46
CA VAL A 89 5.52 -4.70 2.66
C VAL A 89 4.98 -5.33 3.95
N GLY A 90 5.75 -5.23 5.03
CA GLY A 90 5.51 -5.86 6.32
C GLY A 90 6.24 -5.08 7.42
N SER A 91 6.68 -5.76 8.48
CA SER A 91 7.30 -5.07 9.61
C SER A 91 8.63 -4.40 9.27
N VAL A 92 9.32 -4.85 8.22
CA VAL A 92 10.61 -4.26 7.81
C VAL A 92 10.39 -2.85 7.26
N GLY A 93 9.48 -2.69 6.28
CA GLY A 93 9.21 -1.38 5.70
C GLY A 93 8.43 -0.47 6.64
N LEU A 94 7.52 -1.02 7.47
CA LEU A 94 6.88 -0.22 8.52
C LEU A 94 7.92 0.44 9.43
N LYS A 95 8.92 -0.33 9.87
CA LYS A 95 10.00 0.18 10.70
C LYS A 95 10.88 1.19 9.98
N GLU A 96 11.16 0.96 8.71
CA GLU A 96 11.98 1.86 7.88
C GLU A 96 11.29 3.21 7.64
N VAL A 97 9.98 3.21 7.39
CA VAL A 97 9.22 4.40 7.02
C VAL A 97 8.67 5.16 8.24
N TYR A 98 8.22 4.45 9.28
CA TYR A 98 7.51 5.04 10.42
C TYR A 98 8.28 4.99 11.74
N GLY A 99 9.42 4.26 11.80
CA GLY A 99 10.26 4.10 12.99
C GLY A 99 9.88 2.93 13.89
#